data_AF-A0ABC8JR44-F1
#
_entry.id   AF-A0ABC8JR44-F1
#
_cell.length_a   1.000
_cell.length_b   1.000
_cell.length_c   1.000
_cell.angle_alpha   90.00
_cell.angle_beta   90.00
_cell.angle_gamma   90.00
#
_symmetry.space_group_name_H-M   'P 1'
#
loop_
_entity.id
_entity.type
_entity.pdbx_description
1 polymer ?
#
loop_
_entity_poly.entity_id
_entity_poly.type
_entity_poly.pdbx_seq_one_letter_code
_entity_poly.pdbx_strand_id
1 'polypeptide(L)'
;MEASPRLSKAAAQPQVYKNINLRQLTIHPLASLRRYKDLMDLSLAAGNIEVHYVRGIQEYFHKNNTTVGLSHLKIAAQGLYENGIYLYGMIMLCRGQEEEGKAMVEKLGWRQNMGCIDKCWKNIKRSLHGIKVTTLDSYLTAYETTRETINCHREDINIRCATCFYFKQITKFVSLFNYVMQFHVFIPLIHSINLNKFSPFTNLR
;
A
#
# COMPACT_ATOMS: atom_id res chain seq x y z
N MET A 1 35.75 12.31 -24.36
CA MET A 1 34.44 12.65 -24.97
C MET A 1 33.69 13.52 -23.99
N GLU A 2 33.81 14.84 -24.12
CA GLU A 2 33.01 15.78 -23.32
C GLU A 2 31.63 15.93 -23.94
N ALA A 3 30.58 15.82 -23.11
CA ALA A 3 29.22 16.06 -23.55
C ALA A 3 29.03 17.55 -23.94
N SER A 4 28.34 17.80 -25.05
CA SER A 4 28.08 19.16 -25.55
C SER A 4 27.55 20.10 -24.45
N PRO A 5 28.07 21.33 -24.31
CA PRO A 5 27.65 22.29 -23.28
C PRO A 5 26.14 22.54 -23.24
N ARG A 6 25.47 22.44 -24.39
CA ARG A 6 24.01 22.59 -24.51
C ARG A 6 23.24 21.43 -23.89
N LEU A 7 23.76 20.19 -23.98
CA LEU A 7 23.18 19.01 -23.34
C LEU A 7 23.36 19.06 -21.81
N SER A 8 24.51 19.57 -21.33
CA SER A 8 24.75 19.77 -19.90
C SER A 8 23.80 20.82 -19.27
N LYS A 9 23.48 21.88 -20.02
CA LYS A 9 22.55 22.94 -19.59
C LYS A 9 21.09 22.48 -19.59
N ALA A 10 20.71 21.57 -20.49
CA ALA A 10 19.37 20.96 -20.51
C ALA A 10 19.20 19.93 -19.38
N ALA A 11 20.24 19.16 -19.07
CA ALA A 11 20.25 18.19 -17.98
C ALA A 11 20.23 18.82 -16.56
N ALA A 12 20.53 20.11 -16.45
CA ALA A 12 20.48 20.89 -15.21
C ALA A 12 19.12 21.56 -14.95
N GLN A 13 18.10 21.31 -15.78
CA GLN A 13 16.79 21.95 -15.61
C GLN A 13 15.95 21.19 -14.57
N PRO A 14 15.55 21.83 -13.44
CA PRO A 14 14.70 21.20 -12.44
C PRO A 14 13.41 20.61 -13.01
N GLN A 15 12.90 21.21 -14.10
CA GLN A 15 11.68 20.75 -14.77
C GLN A 15 11.82 19.34 -15.38
N VAL A 16 13.03 18.91 -15.77
CA VAL A 16 13.26 17.54 -16.26
C VAL A 16 13.04 16.55 -15.13
N TYR A 17 13.67 16.79 -13.98
CA TYR A 17 13.56 15.90 -12.81
C TYR A 17 12.18 15.95 -12.16
N LYS A 18 11.48 17.09 -12.24
CA LYS A 18 10.09 17.21 -11.79
C LYS A 18 9.13 16.30 -12.55
N ASN A 19 9.36 16.11 -13.86
CA ASN A 19 8.46 15.38 -14.75
C ASN A 19 8.99 14.01 -15.20
N ILE A 20 10.20 13.63 -14.79
CA ILE A 20 10.74 12.32 -15.14
C ILE A 20 9.84 11.22 -14.58
N ASN A 21 9.58 10.21 -15.41
CA ASN A 21 8.77 9.07 -15.04
C ASN A 21 9.61 8.07 -14.22
N LEU A 22 9.24 7.87 -12.96
CA LEU A 22 9.90 6.99 -12.01
C LEU A 22 9.11 5.68 -11.80
N ARG A 23 8.20 5.31 -12.70
CA ARG A 23 7.32 4.13 -12.57
C ARG A 23 8.05 2.84 -12.17
N GLN A 24 9.25 2.58 -12.68
CA GLN A 24 9.99 1.39 -12.29
C GLN A 24 10.40 1.43 -10.81
N LEU A 25 10.76 2.61 -10.30
CA LEU A 25 11.10 2.82 -8.89
C LEU A 25 9.87 2.85 -8.01
N THR A 26 8.70 3.27 -8.51
CA THR A 26 7.44 3.16 -7.75
C THR A 26 6.98 1.71 -7.62
N ILE A 27 7.27 0.85 -8.60
CA ILE A 27 7.02 -0.60 -8.52
C ILE A 27 8.06 -1.31 -7.65
N HIS A 28 9.32 -0.87 -7.66
CA HIS A 28 10.42 -1.45 -6.89
C HIS A 28 11.17 -0.40 -6.04
N PRO A 29 10.55 0.13 -4.97
CA PRO A 29 11.11 1.22 -4.17
C PRO A 29 12.50 0.94 -3.59
N LEU A 30 12.80 -0.30 -3.20
CA LEU A 30 14.10 -0.64 -2.62
C LEU A 30 15.24 -0.63 -3.65
N ALA A 31 14.95 -0.70 -4.96
CA ALA A 31 15.97 -0.64 -6.00
C ALA A 31 16.74 0.70 -5.94
N SER A 32 16.08 1.77 -5.50
CA SER A 32 16.71 3.09 -5.43
C SER A 32 17.51 3.36 -4.14
N LEU A 33 17.60 2.39 -3.22
CA LEU A 33 18.46 2.52 -2.03
C LEU A 33 19.94 2.39 -2.36
N ARG A 34 20.28 1.60 -3.39
CA ARG A 34 21.67 1.34 -3.82
C ARG A 34 21.99 1.95 -5.18
N ARG A 35 21.01 1.98 -6.09
CA ARG A 35 21.13 2.53 -7.44
C ARG A 35 20.28 3.79 -7.55
N TYR A 36 20.50 4.63 -8.56
CA TYR A 36 19.64 5.79 -8.83
C TYR A 36 19.56 6.85 -7.72
N LYS A 37 20.52 6.89 -6.77
CA LYS A 37 20.50 7.84 -5.66
C LYS A 37 20.47 9.29 -6.16
N ASP A 38 21.36 9.65 -7.08
CA ASP A 38 21.42 11.00 -7.64
C ASP A 38 20.12 11.38 -8.34
N LEU A 39 19.53 10.44 -9.11
CA LEU A 39 18.24 10.65 -9.76
C LEU A 39 17.13 10.91 -8.73
N MET A 40 17.09 10.13 -7.65
CA MET A 40 16.13 10.31 -6.56
C MET A 40 16.31 11.66 -5.85
N ASP A 41 17.54 12.06 -5.56
CA ASP A 41 17.84 13.29 -4.84
C ASP A 41 17.50 14.52 -5.70
N LEU A 42 17.85 14.50 -6.99
CA LEU A 42 17.49 15.55 -7.96
C LEU A 42 15.97 15.61 -8.19
N SER A 43 15.30 14.47 -8.30
CA SER A 43 13.82 14.41 -8.45
C SER A 43 13.10 14.92 -7.21
N LEU A 44 13.63 14.62 -6.02
CA LEU A 44 13.12 15.12 -4.75
C LEU A 44 13.27 16.64 -4.64
N ALA A 45 14.46 17.17 -4.96
CA ALA A 45 14.71 18.61 -4.97
C ALA A 45 13.81 19.35 -5.98
N ALA A 46 13.48 18.70 -7.10
CA ALA A 46 12.58 19.24 -8.12
C ALA A 46 11.07 19.12 -7.77
N GLY A 47 10.71 18.47 -6.66
CA GLY A 47 9.32 18.27 -6.24
C GLY A 47 8.55 17.25 -7.07
N ASN A 48 9.22 16.21 -7.57
CA ASN A 48 8.56 15.10 -8.26
C ASN A 48 7.67 14.30 -7.30
N ILE A 49 6.38 14.16 -7.58
CA ILE A 49 5.43 13.47 -6.69
C ILE A 49 5.70 11.96 -6.54
N GLU A 50 6.21 11.30 -7.57
CA GLU A 50 6.49 9.86 -7.53
C GLU A 50 7.67 9.55 -6.60
N VAL A 51 8.62 10.47 -6.48
CA VAL A 51 9.77 10.32 -5.59
C VAL A 51 9.34 10.35 -4.12
N HIS A 52 8.33 11.13 -3.78
CA HIS A 52 7.76 11.18 -2.45
C HIS A 52 7.04 9.86 -2.12
N TYR A 53 6.35 9.25 -3.08
CA TYR A 53 5.78 7.92 -2.88
C TYR A 53 6.88 6.87 -2.58
N VAL A 54 7.96 6.85 -3.37
CA VAL A 54 9.08 5.91 -3.17
C VAL A 54 9.77 6.13 -1.83
N ARG A 55 10.11 7.39 -1.49
CA ARG A 55 10.72 7.75 -0.19
C ARG A 55 9.78 7.40 0.97
N GLY A 56 8.49 7.65 0.80
CA GLY A 56 7.46 7.29 1.76
C GLY A 56 7.49 5.80 2.09
N ILE A 57 7.59 4.94 1.07
CA ILE A 57 7.69 3.49 1.28
C ILE A 57 8.99 3.09 1.97
N GLN A 58 10.12 3.64 1.52
CA GLN A 58 11.43 3.34 2.09
C GLN A 58 11.51 3.73 3.58
N GLU A 59 11.06 4.93 3.92
CA GLU A 59 11.11 5.42 5.30
C GLU A 59 10.06 4.70 6.16
N TYR A 60 8.80 4.62 5.72
CA TYR A 60 7.71 4.09 6.53
C TYR A 60 7.84 2.58 6.76
N PHE A 61 8.02 1.80 5.69
CA PHE A 61 7.92 0.33 5.74
C PHE A 61 9.28 -0.35 5.90
N HIS A 62 10.34 0.18 5.28
CA HIS A 62 11.64 -0.49 5.30
C HIS A 62 12.53 -0.03 6.47
N LYS A 63 12.55 1.28 6.77
CA LYS A 63 13.37 1.85 7.85
C LYS A 63 12.63 2.03 9.17
N ASN A 64 11.31 1.75 9.21
CA ASN A 64 10.43 2.00 10.35
C ASN A 64 10.43 3.46 10.85
N ASN A 65 10.79 4.42 9.98
CA ASN A 65 10.70 5.83 10.26
C ASN A 65 9.31 6.35 9.88
N THR A 66 8.32 5.99 10.69
CA THR A 66 6.90 6.18 10.38
C THR A 66 6.52 7.64 10.18
N THR A 67 7.15 8.58 10.91
CA THR A 67 6.84 10.01 10.82
C THR A 67 7.28 10.59 9.48
N VAL A 68 8.55 10.38 9.10
CA VAL A 68 9.09 10.88 7.82
C VAL A 68 8.42 10.17 6.64
N GLY A 69 8.27 8.86 6.74
CA GLY A 69 7.62 8.07 5.69
C GLY A 69 6.18 8.51 5.47
N LEU A 70 5.43 8.76 6.54
CA LEU A 70 4.06 9.24 6.41
C LEU A 70 3.98 10.65 5.81
N SER A 71 4.88 11.56 6.18
CA SER A 71 4.96 12.90 5.59
C SER A 71 5.15 12.84 4.07
N HIS A 72 6.06 12.00 3.60
CA HIS A 72 6.27 11.79 2.16
C HIS A 72 5.05 11.15 1.46
N LEU A 73 4.41 10.15 2.07
CA LEU A 73 3.18 9.57 1.52
C LEU A 73 2.04 10.58 1.45
N LYS A 74 1.94 11.48 2.45
CA LYS A 74 0.97 12.58 2.46
C LYS A 74 1.20 13.53 1.28
N ILE A 75 2.45 13.93 1.04
CA ILE A 75 2.81 14.79 -0.09
C ILE A 75 2.44 14.12 -1.42
N ALA A 76 2.76 12.84 -1.60
CA ALA A 76 2.37 12.09 -2.80
C ALA A 76 0.84 12.03 -2.99
N ALA A 77 0.09 11.81 -1.90
CA ALA A 77 -1.37 11.81 -1.92
C ALA A 77 -1.97 13.20 -2.25
N GLN A 78 -1.43 14.26 -1.66
CA GLN A 78 -1.84 15.64 -1.94
C GLN A 78 -1.49 16.07 -3.37
N GLY A 79 -0.38 15.57 -3.91
CA GLY A 79 0.01 15.69 -5.32
C GLY A 79 -0.81 14.82 -6.29
N LEU A 80 -1.91 14.23 -5.83
CA LEU A 80 -2.84 13.40 -6.60
C LEU A 80 -2.23 12.15 -7.25
N TYR A 81 -1.14 11.63 -6.68
CA TYR A 81 -0.61 10.35 -7.12
C TYR A 81 -1.53 9.22 -6.66
N GLU A 82 -2.22 8.53 -7.58
CA GLU A 82 -3.26 7.51 -7.26
C GLU A 82 -2.80 6.50 -6.20
N ASN A 83 -1.62 5.90 -6.38
CA ASN A 83 -1.07 4.92 -5.44
C ASN A 83 -0.73 5.57 -4.09
N GLY A 84 -0.30 6.84 -4.10
CA GLY A 84 -0.03 7.62 -2.90
C GLY A 84 -1.30 7.94 -2.12
N ILE A 85 -2.37 8.37 -2.81
CA ILE A 85 -3.70 8.59 -2.23
C ILE A 85 -4.18 7.31 -1.54
N TYR A 86 -4.17 6.19 -2.25
CA TYR A 86 -4.64 4.93 -1.70
C TYR A 86 -3.80 4.48 -0.50
N LEU A 87 -2.47 4.45 -0.65
CA LEU A 87 -1.59 3.96 0.41
C LEU A 87 -1.65 4.82 1.67
N TYR A 88 -1.62 6.16 1.52
CA TYR A 88 -1.78 7.09 2.63
C TYR A 88 -3.15 6.91 3.30
N GLY A 89 -4.23 6.85 2.50
CA GLY A 89 -5.58 6.63 2.99
C GLY A 89 -5.71 5.33 3.80
N MET A 90 -5.14 4.23 3.31
CA MET A 90 -5.12 2.94 4.03
C MET A 90 -4.38 3.04 5.36
N ILE A 91 -3.22 3.69 5.40
CA ILE A 91 -2.47 3.88 6.64
C ILE A 91 -3.29 4.71 7.64
N MET A 92 -3.97 5.78 7.20
CA MET A 92 -4.82 6.60 8.07
C MET A 92 -5.99 5.81 8.64
N LEU A 93 -6.71 5.06 7.81
CA LEU A 93 -7.76 4.16 8.28
C LEU A 93 -7.23 3.17 9.32
N CYS A 94 -6.08 2.54 9.05
CA CYS A 94 -5.48 1.57 9.96
C CYS A 94 -4.85 2.20 11.22
N ARG A 95 -4.73 3.53 11.30
CA ARG A 95 -4.29 4.26 12.49
C ARG A 95 -5.45 4.90 13.24
N GLY A 96 -6.70 4.54 12.90
CA GLY A 96 -7.91 5.10 13.51
C GLY A 96 -8.24 6.52 13.06
N GLN A 97 -7.52 7.08 12.09
CA GLN A 97 -7.80 8.40 11.50
C GLN A 97 -8.85 8.23 10.40
N GLU A 98 -10.05 7.79 10.78
CA GLU A 98 -11.07 7.34 9.83
C GLU A 98 -11.49 8.41 8.84
N GLU A 99 -11.81 9.61 9.33
CA GLU A 99 -12.30 10.70 8.49
C GLU A 99 -11.25 11.13 7.45
N GLU A 100 -9.99 11.28 7.86
CA GLU A 100 -8.90 11.60 6.93
C GLU A 100 -8.66 10.46 5.92
N GLY A 101 -8.67 9.21 6.40
CA GLY A 101 -8.49 8.03 5.55
C GLY A 101 -9.59 7.88 4.50
N LYS A 102 -10.86 7.99 4.91
CA LYS A 102 -12.03 7.95 4.01
C LYS A 102 -11.97 9.11 3.01
N ALA A 103 -11.75 10.34 3.48
CA ALA A 103 -11.68 11.52 2.61
C ALA A 103 -10.59 11.38 1.52
N MET A 104 -9.45 10.77 1.84
CA MET A 104 -8.41 10.50 0.83
C MET A 104 -8.86 9.46 -0.18
N VAL A 105 -9.41 8.33 0.27
CA VAL A 105 -9.83 7.24 -0.63
C VAL A 105 -11.02 7.64 -1.52
N GLU A 106 -11.92 8.49 -1.04
CA GLU A 106 -13.03 9.05 -1.86
C GLU A 106 -12.52 9.81 -3.09
N LYS A 107 -11.31 10.41 -3.04
CA LYS A 107 -10.70 11.09 -4.21
C LYS A 107 -10.45 10.16 -5.39
N LEU A 108 -10.41 8.85 -5.17
CA LEU A 108 -10.24 7.84 -6.22
C LEU A 108 -11.55 7.49 -6.94
N GLY A 109 -12.69 8.08 -6.54
CA GLY A 109 -13.98 7.88 -7.22
C GLY A 109 -14.44 6.41 -7.19
N TRP A 110 -14.18 5.70 -6.08
CA TRP A 110 -14.40 4.26 -5.99
C TRP A 110 -15.88 3.87 -6.14
N ARG A 111 -16.80 4.78 -5.82
CA ARG A 111 -18.25 4.58 -5.97
C ARG A 111 -18.67 4.45 -7.43
N GLN A 112 -17.96 5.13 -8.32
CA GLN A 112 -18.19 5.09 -9.76
C GLN A 112 -17.37 3.97 -10.42
N ASN A 113 -16.12 3.79 -9.98
CA ASN A 113 -15.21 2.84 -10.60
C ASN A 113 -14.26 2.18 -9.59
N MET A 114 -14.58 0.94 -9.21
CA MET A 114 -13.72 0.11 -8.35
C MET A 114 -12.38 -0.29 -9.01
N GLY A 115 -12.27 -0.20 -10.33
CA GLY A 115 -11.07 -0.56 -11.08
C GLY A 115 -9.84 0.26 -10.70
N CYS A 116 -10.01 1.53 -10.33
CA CYS A 116 -8.91 2.37 -9.85
C CYS A 116 -8.35 1.86 -8.51
N ILE A 117 -9.25 1.51 -7.58
CA ILE A 117 -8.89 0.90 -6.29
C ILE A 117 -8.15 -0.42 -6.48
N ASP A 118 -8.67 -1.29 -7.35
CA ASP A 118 -8.06 -2.60 -7.60
C ASP A 118 -6.68 -2.49 -8.27
N LYS A 119 -6.50 -1.49 -9.15
CA LYS A 119 -5.20 -1.16 -9.76
C LYS A 119 -4.23 -0.64 -8.70
N CYS A 120 -4.64 0.31 -7.85
CA CYS A 120 -3.81 0.82 -6.75
C CYS A 120 -3.37 -0.32 -5.82
N TRP A 121 -4.32 -1.18 -5.44
CA TRP A 121 -4.03 -2.36 -4.63
C TRP A 121 -2.98 -3.28 -5.26
N LYS A 122 -3.14 -3.62 -6.55
CA LYS A 122 -2.16 -4.43 -7.29
C LYS A 122 -0.78 -3.77 -7.31
N ASN A 123 -0.71 -2.46 -7.51
CA ASN A 123 0.56 -1.72 -7.54
C ASN A 123 1.24 -1.72 -6.18
N ILE A 124 0.50 -1.45 -5.10
CA ILE A 124 1.05 -1.41 -3.73
C ILE A 124 1.59 -2.77 -3.32
N LYS A 125 0.89 -3.86 -3.65
CA LYS A 125 1.42 -5.22 -3.41
C LYS A 125 2.78 -5.43 -4.08
N ARG A 126 2.98 -4.87 -5.28
CA ARG A 126 4.28 -4.93 -5.98
C ARG A 126 5.31 -4.02 -5.30
N SER A 127 4.93 -2.79 -4.95
CA SER A 127 5.81 -1.82 -4.27
C SER A 127 6.32 -2.33 -2.93
N LEU A 128 5.49 -3.09 -2.19
CA LEU A 128 5.84 -3.65 -0.88
C LEU A 128 6.40 -5.06 -0.96
N HIS A 129 6.52 -5.65 -2.16
CA HIS A 129 7.02 -7.00 -2.33
C HIS A 129 8.47 -7.12 -1.83
N GLY A 130 8.74 -8.11 -0.98
CA GLY A 130 10.06 -8.33 -0.39
C GLY A 130 10.44 -7.37 0.75
N ILE A 131 9.56 -6.44 1.13
CA ILE A 131 9.76 -5.59 2.31
C ILE A 131 9.23 -6.32 3.54
N LYS A 132 10.09 -6.56 4.54
CA LYS A 132 9.65 -7.06 5.84
C LYS A 132 8.96 -5.93 6.59
N VAL A 133 7.64 -5.89 6.52
CA VAL A 133 6.83 -4.88 7.21
C VAL A 133 6.51 -5.35 8.63
N THR A 134 6.73 -4.46 9.59
CA THR A 134 6.28 -4.67 10.96
C THR A 134 4.79 -4.36 11.04
N THR A 135 3.98 -5.34 11.47
CA THR A 135 2.56 -5.09 11.75
C THR A 135 2.45 -4.23 13.01
N LEU A 136 1.72 -3.12 12.92
CA LEU A 136 1.45 -2.24 14.06
C LEU A 136 0.14 -2.67 14.74
N ASP A 137 0.10 -2.64 16.07
CA ASP A 137 -1.11 -3.00 16.84
C ASP A 137 -2.33 -2.17 16.43
N SER A 138 -2.12 -0.89 16.10
CA SER A 138 -3.19 -0.01 15.63
C SER A 138 -3.91 -0.58 14.39
N TYR A 139 -3.20 -1.30 13.53
CA TYR A 139 -3.79 -1.92 12.33
C TYR A 139 -4.76 -3.03 12.69
N LEU A 140 -4.43 -3.81 13.73
CA LEU A 140 -5.29 -4.88 14.23
C LEU A 140 -6.50 -4.29 14.97
N THR A 141 -6.29 -3.27 15.80
CA THR A 141 -7.39 -2.56 16.47
C THR A 141 -8.38 -1.98 15.45
N ALA A 142 -7.89 -1.33 14.38
CA ALA A 142 -8.74 -0.78 13.33
C ALA A 142 -9.51 -1.87 12.58
N TYR A 143 -8.88 -3.02 12.32
CA TYR A 143 -9.55 -4.17 11.74
C TYR A 143 -10.71 -4.67 12.62
N GLU A 144 -10.46 -4.96 13.90
CA GLU A 144 -11.51 -5.50 14.79
C GLU A 144 -12.65 -4.49 14.99
N THR A 145 -12.31 -3.22 15.25
CA THR A 145 -13.32 -2.16 15.44
C THR A 145 -14.21 -2.01 14.21
N THR A 146 -13.61 -1.97 13.01
CA THR A 146 -14.41 -1.86 11.78
C THR A 146 -15.20 -3.12 11.46
N ARG A 147 -14.67 -4.32 11.80
CA ARG A 147 -15.36 -5.60 11.61
C ARG A 147 -16.69 -5.66 12.36
N GLU A 148 -16.71 -5.20 13.60
CA GLU A 148 -17.90 -5.20 14.45
C GLU A 148 -19.05 -4.36 13.87
N THR A 149 -18.73 -3.33 13.08
CA THR A 149 -19.72 -2.42 12.48
C THR A 149 -20.37 -2.94 11.20
N ILE A 150 -19.87 -4.05 10.62
CA ILE A 150 -20.32 -4.52 9.31
C ILE A 150 -21.15 -5.80 9.43
N ASN A 151 -22.36 -5.80 8.86
CA ASN A 151 -23.24 -6.97 8.81
C ASN A 151 -23.46 -7.54 7.39
N CYS A 152 -22.83 -6.95 6.36
CA CYS A 152 -23.03 -7.35 4.97
C CYS A 152 -21.79 -8.05 4.38
N HIS A 153 -22.04 -9.10 3.58
CA HIS A 153 -21.03 -9.82 2.78
C HIS A 153 -19.73 -10.13 3.54
N ARG A 154 -19.80 -10.52 4.82
CA ARG A 154 -18.62 -10.68 5.69
C ARG A 154 -17.58 -11.65 5.11
N GLU A 155 -18.05 -12.72 4.48
CA GLU A 155 -17.22 -13.83 4.00
C GLU A 155 -16.71 -13.67 2.56
N ASP A 156 -17.39 -12.85 1.74
CA ASP A 156 -17.00 -12.65 0.34
C ASP A 156 -16.27 -11.31 0.16
N ILE A 157 -14.93 -11.30 0.21
CA ILE A 157 -14.13 -10.08 0.09
C ILE A 157 -14.22 -9.39 -1.29
N ASN A 158 -14.76 -10.07 -2.31
CA ASN A 158 -14.87 -9.54 -3.67
C ASN A 158 -16.12 -8.67 -3.83
N ILE A 159 -17.21 -9.00 -3.14
CA ILE A 159 -18.44 -8.20 -3.13
C ILE A 159 -18.25 -6.98 -2.23
N ARG A 160 -18.18 -5.78 -2.79
CA ARG A 160 -17.98 -4.53 -2.03
C ARG A 160 -19.18 -3.60 -2.23
N CYS A 161 -19.95 -3.37 -1.18
CA CYS A 161 -20.98 -2.33 -1.15
C CYS A 161 -20.49 -1.11 -0.36
N ALA A 162 -21.27 -0.04 -0.35
CA ALA A 162 -20.86 1.20 0.30
C ALA A 162 -20.65 1.05 1.82
N THR A 163 -21.37 0.14 2.46
CA THR A 163 -21.26 -0.13 3.90
C THR A 163 -19.96 -0.87 4.24
N CYS A 164 -19.61 -1.93 3.50
CA CYS A 164 -18.43 -2.77 3.83
C CYS A 164 -17.14 -2.41 3.10
N PHE A 165 -17.16 -1.41 2.21
CA PHE A 165 -16.01 -1.07 1.37
C PHE A 165 -14.75 -0.82 2.19
N TYR A 166 -14.79 0.08 3.17
CA TYR A 166 -13.62 0.47 3.97
C TYR A 166 -13.09 -0.68 4.82
N PHE A 167 -13.97 -1.41 5.50
CA PHE A 167 -13.61 -2.63 6.22
C PHE A 167 -12.87 -3.62 5.31
N LYS A 168 -13.33 -3.84 4.07
CA LYS A 168 -12.68 -4.75 3.12
C LYS A 168 -11.34 -4.22 2.62
N GLN A 169 -11.18 -2.90 2.48
CA GLN A 169 -9.88 -2.32 2.14
C GLN A 169 -8.88 -2.49 3.30
N ILE A 170 -9.30 -2.21 4.54
CA ILE A 170 -8.50 -2.43 5.75
C ILE A 170 -8.11 -3.91 5.85
N THR A 171 -9.08 -4.82 5.70
CA THR A 171 -8.85 -6.28 5.72
C THR A 171 -7.78 -6.69 4.70
N LYS A 172 -7.92 -6.24 3.44
CA LYS A 172 -6.92 -6.49 2.40
C LYS A 172 -5.55 -5.97 2.83
N PHE A 173 -5.47 -4.71 3.25
CA PHE A 173 -4.21 -4.07 3.63
C PHE A 173 -3.51 -4.77 4.81
N VAL A 174 -4.23 -5.04 5.90
CA VAL A 174 -3.70 -5.72 7.10
C VAL A 174 -3.24 -7.15 6.77
N SER A 175 -3.98 -7.86 5.90
CA SER A 175 -3.61 -9.22 5.46
C SER A 175 -2.27 -9.29 4.69
N LEU A 176 -1.72 -8.17 4.21
CA LEU A 176 -0.38 -8.18 3.62
C LEU A 176 0.72 -8.49 4.62
N PHE A 177 0.52 -8.08 5.87
CA PHE A 177 1.57 -8.06 6.88
C PHE A 177 1.35 -9.10 7.97
N ASN A 178 0.12 -9.63 8.09
CA ASN A 178 -0.22 -10.63 9.08
C ASN A 178 -0.70 -11.94 8.40
N TYR A 179 0.13 -12.98 8.50
CA TYR A 179 -0.15 -14.32 7.97
C TYR A 179 -1.39 -14.98 8.62
N VAL A 180 -1.69 -14.69 9.90
CA VAL A 180 -2.85 -15.27 10.60
C VAL A 180 -4.17 -14.79 9.97
N MET A 181 -4.18 -13.54 9.50
CA MET A 181 -5.33 -12.93 8.82
C MET A 181 -5.51 -13.41 7.38
N GLN A 182 -4.45 -13.94 6.73
CA GLN A 182 -4.55 -14.47 5.37
C GLN A 182 -5.43 -15.73 5.32
N PHE A 183 -5.39 -16.57 6.36
CA PHE A 183 -6.21 -17.79 6.43
C PHE A 183 -7.71 -17.51 6.55
N HIS A 184 -8.09 -16.42 7.23
CA HIS A 184 -9.51 -16.03 7.35
C HIS A 184 -10.10 -15.41 6.08
N VAL A 185 -9.26 -14.85 5.20
CA VAL A 185 -9.71 -14.15 3.97
C VAL A 185 -9.73 -15.06 2.74
N PHE A 186 -8.96 -16.16 2.73
CA PHE A 186 -8.75 -17.02 1.55
C PHE A 186 -9.42 -18.40 1.59
N ILE A 187 -10.25 -18.71 2.60
CA ILE A 187 -11.04 -19.96 2.60
C ILE A 187 -12.53 -19.66 2.44
N PRO A 188 -13.07 -19.74 1.21
CA PRO A 188 -14.49 -20.00 1.01
C PRO A 188 -14.82 -21.49 0.82
N LEU A 189 -13.91 -22.45 1.14
CA LEU A 189 -14.13 -23.85 0.73
C LEU A 189 -13.50 -24.95 1.61
N ILE A 190 -13.43 -24.79 2.93
CA ILE A 190 -13.12 -25.89 3.86
C ILE A 190 -14.11 -25.92 5.04
N HIS A 191 -15.41 -25.79 4.75
CA HIS A 191 -16.46 -26.23 5.68
C HIS A 191 -17.23 -27.46 5.18
N SER A 192 -16.79 -28.04 4.05
CA SER A 192 -17.40 -29.26 3.49
C SER A 192 -16.56 -30.53 3.69
N ILE A 193 -15.37 -30.44 4.31
CA ILE A 193 -14.58 -31.63 4.65
C ILE A 193 -14.94 -32.02 6.08
N ASN A 194 -15.82 -33.01 6.17
CA ASN A 194 -16.21 -33.68 7.40
C ASN A 194 -14.96 -34.26 8.11
N LEU A 195 -14.46 -33.57 9.13
CA LEU A 195 -13.29 -33.96 9.92
C LEU A 195 -13.50 -35.21 10.79
N ASN A 196 -14.67 -35.86 10.74
CA ASN A 196 -14.94 -37.11 11.45
C ASN A 196 -14.33 -38.37 10.80
N LYS A 197 -13.42 -38.24 9.83
CA LYS A 197 -12.76 -39.40 9.18
C LYS A 197 -11.28 -39.62 9.53
N PHE A 198 -10.69 -38.83 10.42
CA PHE A 198 -9.33 -39.11 10.93
C PHE A 198 -9.39 -39.58 12.38
N SER A 199 -9.58 -40.89 12.55
CA SER A 199 -9.23 -41.60 13.79
C SER A 199 -7.72 -41.53 14.00
N PRO A 200 -7.21 -41.21 15.20
CA PRO A 200 -5.79 -41.19 15.46
C PRO A 200 -5.25 -42.61 15.59
N PHE A 201 -4.19 -42.91 14.85
CA PHE A 201 -3.32 -44.06 15.10
C PHE A 201 -2.76 -43.97 16.52
N THR A 202 -3.30 -44.78 17.41
CA THR A 202 -2.61 -45.24 18.62
C THR A 202 -1.89 -46.54 18.26
N ASN A 203 -0.56 -46.53 18.33
CA ASN A 203 0.25 -47.64 18.85
C ASN A 203 1.75 -47.35 18.66
N LEU A 204 2.39 -46.98 19.77
CA LEU A 204 3.82 -47.13 20.01
C LEU A 204 4.00 -47.56 21.47
N ARG A 205 3.83 -48.86 21.72
CA ARG A 205 4.66 -49.74 22.57
C ARG A 205 3.98 -51.08 22.75
#